data_AF-A0A7S0MWQ1-F1
#
_entry.id   AF-A0A7S0MWQ1-F1
#
_cell.length_a   1.000
_cell.length_b   1.000
_cell.length_c   1.000
_cell.angle_alpha   90.00
_cell.angle_beta   90.00
_cell.angle_gamma   90.00
#
_symmetry.space_group_name_H-M   'P 1'
#
loop_
_entity.id
_entity.type
_entity.pdbx_description
1 polymer ?
#
loop_
_entity_poly.entity_id
_entity_poly.type
_entity_poly.pdbx_seq_one_letter_code
_entity_poly.pdbx_strand_id
1 'polypeptide(L)'
;EKGKRQLWILVDEKRTNNTCLLMGSAVIDHTQIENFNTFSPTSSCNYIFTNVAGMDVGGQPIYQNRLFFLPCQEVPEAKKNVVYFSTDDIYTYHPFCDDFGPYNLSTLYHFCEDLRELMQEYDQESIVYYTTGNKRQITNCAFLLASFLVFLAPF
;
A
#
# COMPACT_ATOMS: atom_id res chain seq x y z
N GLU A 1 23.41 -9.10 -16.86
CA GLU A 1 22.73 -7.88 -16.38
C GLU A 1 21.92 -8.25 -15.16
N LYS A 2 22.32 -7.81 -13.96
CA LYS A 2 21.67 -8.18 -12.70
C LYS A 2 20.53 -7.19 -12.43
N GLY A 3 19.35 -7.72 -12.14
CA GLY A 3 18.08 -6.99 -12.13
C GLY A 3 18.00 -5.98 -10.99
N LYS A 4 17.82 -4.71 -11.35
CA LYS A 4 17.46 -3.62 -10.42
C LYS A 4 16.13 -3.96 -9.76
N ARG A 5 16.06 -3.88 -8.43
CA ARG A 5 14.83 -4.16 -7.66
C ARG A 5 14.27 -2.87 -7.11
N GLN A 6 12.96 -2.68 -7.26
CA GLN A 6 12.24 -1.57 -6.67
C GLN A 6 11.72 -2.00 -5.29
N LEU A 7 12.21 -1.34 -4.24
CA LEU A 7 11.76 -1.56 -2.87
C LEU A 7 10.92 -0.37 -2.41
N TRP A 8 9.73 -0.64 -1.93
CA TRP A 8 8.86 0.36 -1.31
C TRP A 8 9.09 0.35 0.20
N ILE A 9 9.50 1.48 0.78
CA ILE A 9 9.77 1.61 2.22
C ILE A 9 8.77 2.60 2.81
N LEU A 10 8.07 2.16 3.86
CA LEU A 10 7.31 3.03 4.75
C LEU A 10 8.29 3.72 5.70
N VAL A 11 8.44 5.03 5.57
CA VAL A 11 9.23 5.84 6.50
C VAL A 11 8.28 6.68 7.35
N ASP A 12 8.36 6.54 8.67
CA ASP A 12 7.72 7.46 9.63
C ASP A 12 8.62 8.67 9.81
N GLU A 13 8.28 9.81 9.18
CA GLU A 13 9.01 11.05 9.39
C GLU A 13 8.38 11.82 10.56
N LYS A 14 9.02 11.79 11.73
CA LYS A 14 8.67 12.66 12.85
C LYS A 14 9.10 14.09 12.56
N ARG A 15 8.24 14.85 11.87
CA ARG A 15 8.41 16.31 11.76
C ARG A 15 7.12 17.01 12.20
N THR A 16 7.12 17.41 13.49
CA THR A 16 6.18 18.33 14.16
C THR A 16 4.68 17.97 14.06
N ASN A 17 4.09 17.50 15.17
CA ASN A 17 2.65 17.30 15.48
C ASN A 17 1.74 16.58 14.47
N ASN A 18 2.19 16.32 13.24
CA ASN A 18 1.48 15.61 12.19
C ASN A 18 2.46 14.61 11.57
N THR A 19 2.53 13.40 12.12
CA THR A 19 3.25 12.27 11.51
C THR A 19 2.66 11.95 10.14
N CYS A 20 3.49 11.96 9.10
CA CYS A 20 3.15 11.54 7.75
C CYS A 20 3.80 10.18 7.46
N LEU A 21 3.02 9.22 6.98
CA LEU A 21 3.56 7.97 6.42
C LEU A 21 4.03 8.29 5.01
N LEU A 22 5.35 8.21 4.78
CA LEU A 22 5.92 8.37 3.46
C LEU A 22 6.17 6.99 2.84
N MET A 23 5.49 6.72 1.73
CA MET A 23 5.84 5.61 0.84
C MET A 23 6.90 6.13 -0.14
N GLY A 24 8.15 5.73 0.08
CA GLY A 24 9.25 5.99 -0.85
C GLY A 24 9.51 4.78 -1.74
N SER A 25 9.81 5.03 -3.01
CA SER A 25 10.42 4.02 -3.88
C SER A 25 11.93 4.18 -3.84
N ALA A 26 12.64 3.10 -3.54
CA ALA A 26 14.08 3.01 -3.63
C ALA A 26 14.47 1.95 -4.67
N VAL A 27 15.33 2.33 -5.61
CA VAL A 27 15.95 1.37 -6.53
C VAL A 27 17.23 0.86 -5.86
N ILE A 28 17.31 -0.45 -5.67
CA ILE A 28 18.44 -1.11 -5.02
C ILE A 28 19.20 -1.95 -6.05
N ASP A 29 20.51 -1.74 -6.11
CA ASP A 29 21.48 -2.66 -6.72
C ASP A 29 22.44 -3.17 -5.63
N HIS A 30 23.05 -4.33 -5.86
CA HIS A 30 23.68 -5.31 -4.96
C HIS A 30 24.48 -4.86 -3.72
N THR A 31 24.72 -3.57 -3.47
CA THR A 31 25.30 -3.06 -2.21
C THR A 31 24.89 -1.62 -1.83
N GLN A 32 24.13 -0.88 -2.65
CA GLN A 32 23.80 0.54 -2.36
C GLN A 32 22.39 0.94 -2.79
N ILE A 33 21.83 1.90 -2.04
CA ILE A 33 20.59 2.60 -2.42
C ILE A 33 20.98 3.73 -3.36
N GLU A 34 20.68 3.60 -4.64
CA GLU A 34 21.14 4.57 -5.64
C GLU A 34 20.24 5.81 -5.72
N ASN A 35 18.94 5.68 -5.40
CA ASN A 35 18.00 6.79 -5.44
C ASN A 35 16.89 6.63 -4.39
N PHE A 36 16.81 7.57 -3.45
CA PHE A 36 15.68 7.71 -2.53
C PHE A 36 14.75 8.80 -3.06
N ASN A 37 13.64 8.41 -3.69
CA ASN A 37 12.61 9.38 -4.02
C ASN A 37 11.69 9.52 -2.81
N THR A 38 12.00 10.49 -1.94
CA THR A 38 11.06 10.94 -0.91
C THR A 38 10.00 11.80 -1.57
N PHE A 39 8.78 11.29 -1.68
CA PHE A 39 7.64 12.14 -2.00
C PHE A 39 7.31 12.96 -0.76
N SER A 40 7.70 14.24 -0.74
CA SER A 40 7.35 15.14 0.36
C SER A 40 5.83 15.30 0.43
N PRO A 41 5.20 15.15 1.62
CA PRO A 41 3.79 15.42 1.77
C PRO A 41 3.65 16.94 1.85
N THR A 42 3.14 17.58 0.80
CA THR A 42 2.78 19.00 0.88
C THR A 42 1.77 19.19 2.02
N SER A 43 1.93 20.29 2.75
CA SER A 43 1.46 20.60 4.12
C SER A 43 -0.04 20.52 4.44
N SER A 44 -0.83 19.92 3.57
CA SER A 44 -2.23 19.53 3.77
C SER A 44 -2.36 18.14 3.16
N CYS A 45 -2.59 17.12 3.99
CA CYS A 45 -2.59 15.71 3.63
C CYS A 45 -3.55 15.42 2.47
N ASN A 46 -3.08 15.56 1.23
CA ASN A 46 -3.72 15.13 0.01
C ASN A 46 -2.88 13.95 -0.47
N TYR A 47 -3.28 12.73 -0.09
CA TYR A 47 -2.68 11.49 -0.56
C TYR A 47 -2.65 11.55 -2.09
N ILE A 48 -1.44 11.66 -2.63
CA ILE A 48 -1.19 12.14 -3.98
C ILE A 48 -1.87 11.20 -4.98
N PHE A 49 -2.83 11.75 -5.74
CA PHE A 49 -3.32 11.18 -6.98
C PHE A 49 -2.12 11.04 -7.93
N THR A 50 -1.44 9.89 -7.95
CA THR A 50 -0.46 9.65 -9.00
C THR A 50 -1.23 9.38 -10.28
N ASN A 51 -1.23 10.37 -11.17
CA ASN A 51 -1.61 10.22 -12.56
C ASN A 51 -0.62 9.26 -13.22
N VAL A 52 -0.89 7.95 -13.13
CA VAL A 52 -0.27 6.97 -14.02
C VAL A 52 -0.99 7.14 -15.35
N ALA A 53 -0.23 7.51 -16.39
CA ALA A 53 -0.69 7.95 -17.70
C ALA A 53 -2.04 7.33 -18.13
N GLY A 54 -3.13 8.11 -18.00
CA GLY A 54 -4.45 7.79 -18.54
C GLY A 54 -5.44 7.10 -17.59
N MET A 55 -5.07 6.78 -16.35
CA MET A 55 -6.00 6.23 -15.34
C MET A 55 -6.04 7.12 -14.10
N ASP A 56 -7.17 7.79 -13.90
CA ASP A 56 -7.47 8.54 -12.66
C ASP A 56 -7.89 7.56 -11.55
N VAL A 57 -7.07 6.56 -11.24
CA VAL A 57 -7.42 5.47 -10.30
C VAL A 57 -7.34 5.89 -8.83
N GLY A 58 -6.60 6.97 -8.51
CA GLY A 58 -6.32 7.37 -7.13
C GLY A 58 -5.38 6.37 -6.43
N GLY A 59 -4.40 6.89 -5.69
CA GLY A 59 -3.46 6.05 -4.93
C GLY A 59 -2.19 5.68 -5.69
N GLN A 60 -1.27 5.05 -4.97
CA GLN A 60 0.10 4.78 -5.43
C GLN A 60 0.19 3.42 -6.12
N PRO A 61 0.82 3.29 -7.31
CA PRO A 61 1.06 2.00 -7.94
C PRO A 61 2.11 1.21 -7.14
N ILE A 62 1.80 -0.04 -6.83
CA ILE A 62 2.61 -0.91 -5.99
C ILE A 62 3.19 -2.08 -6.77
N TYR A 63 2.39 -2.71 -7.64
CA TYR A 63 2.83 -3.85 -8.45
C TYR A 63 2.26 -3.78 -9.88
N GLN A 64 3.16 -3.85 -10.86
CA GLN A 64 2.87 -3.94 -12.32
C GLN A 64 1.88 -2.91 -12.87
N ASN A 65 1.77 -1.70 -12.27
CA ASN A 65 0.72 -0.72 -12.59
C ASN A 65 -0.71 -1.29 -12.55
N ARG A 66 -0.92 -2.36 -11.77
CA ARG A 66 -2.21 -3.05 -11.65
C ARG A 66 -2.69 -3.11 -10.21
N LEU A 67 -1.79 -3.20 -9.24
CA LEU A 67 -2.13 -3.14 -7.82
C LEU A 67 -1.74 -1.78 -7.25
N PHE A 68 -2.70 -1.11 -6.61
CA PHE A 68 -2.56 0.22 -6.04
C PHE A 68 -2.91 0.23 -4.56
N PHE A 69 -2.32 1.17 -3.81
CA PHE A 69 -2.67 1.42 -2.42
C PHE A 69 -3.19 2.85 -2.22
N LEU A 70 -4.37 2.99 -1.60
CA LEU A 70 -5.07 4.26 -1.43
C LEU A 70 -5.56 4.45 0.02
N PRO A 71 -4.82 5.17 0.87
CA PRO A 71 -5.37 5.74 2.08
C PRO A 71 -6.30 6.91 1.71
N CYS A 72 -7.56 6.88 2.16
CA CYS A 72 -8.56 7.92 1.89
C CYS A 72 -9.37 8.27 3.14
N GLN A 73 -10.15 9.35 3.09
CA GLN A 73 -11.06 9.73 4.20
C GLN A 73 -12.46 9.15 4.00
N GLU A 74 -12.85 8.96 2.74
CA GLU A 74 -14.15 8.45 2.33
C GLU A 74 -13.97 7.28 1.37
N VAL A 75 -14.99 6.42 1.30
CA VAL A 75 -14.99 5.28 0.38
C VAL A 75 -14.86 5.80 -1.06
N PRO A 76 -13.91 5.27 -1.86
CA PRO A 76 -13.70 5.75 -3.22
C PRO A 76 -14.92 5.48 -4.10
N GLU A 77 -15.21 6.43 -4.99
CA GLU A 77 -16.26 6.27 -6.00
C GLU A 77 -15.88 5.19 -7.02
N ALA A 78 -16.88 4.42 -7.46
CA ALA A 78 -16.68 3.39 -8.47
C ALA A 78 -16.20 4.00 -9.80
N LYS A 79 -15.11 3.45 -10.35
CA LYS A 79 -14.54 3.87 -11.64
C LYS A 79 -14.49 2.68 -12.59
N LYS A 80 -14.56 2.96 -13.89
CA LYS A 80 -14.52 1.91 -14.93
C LYS A 80 -13.15 1.23 -14.96
N ASN A 81 -13.12 -0.09 -15.06
CA ASN A 81 -11.91 -0.93 -15.06
C ASN A 81 -11.07 -0.81 -13.77
N VAL A 82 -11.72 -0.48 -12.65
CA VAL A 82 -11.09 -0.39 -11.34
C VAL A 82 -11.91 -1.19 -10.34
N VAL A 83 -11.23 -2.04 -9.57
CA VAL A 83 -11.82 -2.83 -8.49
C VAL A 83 -11.26 -2.31 -7.19
N TYR A 84 -12.14 -1.79 -6.34
CA TYR A 84 -11.77 -1.33 -5.01
C TYR A 84 -12.08 -2.41 -3.99
N PHE A 85 -11.12 -2.70 -3.12
CA PHE A 85 -11.36 -3.57 -1.97
C PHE A 85 -10.72 -2.97 -0.71
N SER A 86 -11.33 -3.27 0.44
CA SER A 86 -10.83 -2.88 1.75
C SER A 86 -10.94 -4.07 2.70
N THR A 87 -10.10 -4.06 3.73
CA THR A 87 -10.10 -5.04 4.80
C THR A 87 -10.50 -4.44 6.14
N ASP A 88 -10.92 -3.17 6.17
CA ASP A 88 -11.19 -2.43 7.40
C ASP A 88 -12.28 -3.12 8.25
N ASP A 89 -13.30 -3.68 7.60
CA ASP A 89 -14.39 -4.41 8.26
C ASP A 89 -14.16 -5.93 8.37
N ILE A 90 -13.07 -6.43 7.79
CA ILE A 90 -12.75 -7.87 7.73
C ILE A 90 -11.78 -8.25 8.85
N TYR A 91 -10.72 -7.44 9.02
CA TYR A 91 -9.63 -7.73 9.94
C TYR A 91 -9.59 -6.69 11.06
N THR A 92 -9.83 -7.13 12.29
CA THR A 92 -9.66 -6.29 13.49
C THR A 92 -8.41 -6.69 14.24
N TYR A 93 -7.52 -5.74 14.53
CA TYR A 93 -6.40 -5.98 15.43
C TYR A 93 -6.88 -5.89 16.88
N HIS A 94 -6.53 -6.88 17.70
CA HIS A 94 -6.88 -6.90 19.11
C HIS A 94 -5.66 -6.49 19.95
N PRO A 95 -5.62 -5.26 20.49
CA PRO A 95 -4.47 -4.78 21.25
C PRO A 95 -4.42 -5.40 22.64
N PHE A 96 -3.22 -5.64 23.16
CA PHE A 96 -3.03 -6.04 24.56
C PHE A 96 -2.97 -4.82 25.49
N CYS A 97 -2.43 -3.69 25.01
CA CYS A 97 -2.28 -2.40 25.68
C CYS A 97 -2.50 -1.26 24.65
N ASP A 98 -1.49 -0.39 24.47
CA ASP A 98 -1.48 0.70 23.48
C ASP A 98 -0.84 0.31 22.13
N ASP A 99 -0.53 -0.97 21.96
CA ASP A 99 -0.10 -1.54 20.68
C ASP A 99 -1.22 -1.46 19.64
N PHE A 100 -0.84 -1.42 18.38
CA PHE A 100 -1.80 -1.35 17.29
C PHE A 100 -1.51 -2.33 16.16
N GLY A 101 -0.41 -3.08 16.23
CA GLY A 101 0.02 -3.94 15.14
C GLY A 101 1.45 -4.47 15.30
N PRO A 102 1.97 -5.14 14.26
CA PRO A 102 1.26 -5.48 13.01
C PRO A 102 0.25 -6.62 13.21
N TYR A 103 -0.60 -6.87 12.20
CA TYR A 103 -1.48 -8.04 12.19
C TYR A 103 -0.70 -9.34 12.37
N ASN A 104 -1.35 -10.34 12.96
CA ASN A 104 -0.77 -11.67 13.15
C ASN A 104 -0.67 -12.45 11.83
N LEU A 105 0.06 -13.57 11.85
CA LEU A 105 0.33 -14.38 10.67
C LEU A 105 -0.92 -15.05 10.06
N SER A 106 -1.93 -15.35 10.88
CA SER A 106 -3.19 -15.91 10.37
C SER A 106 -3.93 -14.89 9.51
N THR A 107 -4.05 -13.64 9.98
CA THR A 107 -4.62 -12.54 9.20
C THR A 107 -3.82 -12.30 7.92
N LEU A 108 -2.49 -12.32 7.99
CA LEU A 108 -1.65 -12.16 6.80
C LEU A 108 -1.89 -13.30 5.78
N TYR A 109 -1.98 -14.55 6.24
CA TYR A 109 -2.26 -15.69 5.36
C TYR A 109 -3.59 -15.53 4.63
N HIS A 110 -4.67 -15.17 5.34
CA HIS A 110 -5.97 -14.95 4.73
C HIS A 110 -5.96 -13.77 3.75
N PHE A 111 -5.35 -12.65 4.13
CA PHE A 111 -5.17 -11.50 3.23
C PHE A 111 -4.46 -11.89 1.93
N CYS A 112 -3.41 -12.69 2.03
CA CYS A 112 -2.65 -13.16 0.88
C CYS A 112 -3.50 -14.02 -0.07
N GLU A 113 -4.31 -14.92 0.47
CA GLU A 113 -5.21 -15.77 -0.32
C GLU A 113 -6.32 -14.93 -0.98
N ASP A 114 -6.97 -14.05 -0.22
CA ASP A 114 -8.02 -13.16 -0.73
C ASP A 114 -7.49 -12.28 -1.87
N LEU A 115 -6.33 -11.64 -1.68
CA LEU A 115 -5.73 -10.78 -2.69
C LEU A 115 -5.27 -11.57 -3.92
N ARG A 116 -4.73 -12.77 -3.74
CA ARG A 116 -4.33 -13.64 -4.86
C ARG A 116 -5.54 -14.05 -5.69
N GLU A 117 -6.64 -14.45 -5.05
CA GLU A 117 -7.89 -14.80 -5.72
C GLU A 117 -8.48 -13.60 -6.46
N LEU A 118 -8.51 -12.43 -5.81
CA LEU A 118 -8.94 -11.18 -6.44
C LEU A 118 -8.09 -10.82 -7.67
N MET A 119 -6.77 -11.00 -7.58
CA MET A 119 -5.85 -10.77 -8.70
C MET A 119 -5.99 -11.79 -9.84
N GLN A 120 -6.57 -12.96 -9.58
CA GLN A 120 -6.85 -13.98 -10.60
C GLN A 120 -8.22 -13.75 -11.25
N GLU A 121 -9.21 -13.30 -10.47
CA GLU A 121 -10.55 -12.95 -10.95
C GLU A 121 -10.53 -11.70 -11.84
N TYR A 122 -9.73 -10.70 -11.47
CA TYR A 122 -9.59 -9.42 -12.18
C TYR A 122 -8.18 -9.28 -12.77
N ASP A 123 -7.99 -9.90 -13.94
CA ASP A 123 -6.70 -9.97 -14.63
C ASP A 123 -6.40 -8.72 -15.48
N GLN A 124 -7.44 -8.02 -15.95
CA GLN A 124 -7.32 -6.83 -16.80
C GLN A 124 -7.56 -5.51 -16.04
N GLU A 125 -8.31 -5.54 -14.94
CA GLU A 125 -8.66 -4.37 -14.16
C GLU A 125 -7.53 -3.94 -13.21
N SER A 126 -7.51 -2.63 -12.90
CA SER A 126 -6.68 -2.11 -11.81
C SER A 126 -7.34 -2.42 -10.48
N ILE A 127 -6.60 -3.02 -9.57
CA ILE A 127 -7.02 -3.37 -8.22
C ILE A 127 -6.49 -2.31 -7.26
N VAL A 128 -7.37 -1.65 -6.52
CA VAL A 128 -7.05 -0.62 -5.54
C VAL A 128 -7.39 -1.14 -4.15
N TYR A 129 -6.35 -1.41 -3.36
CA TYR A 129 -6.49 -1.66 -1.94
C TYR A 129 -6.61 -0.33 -1.21
N TYR A 130 -7.78 -0.05 -0.63
CA TYR A 130 -8.02 1.20 0.09
C TYR A 130 -8.30 0.97 1.57
N THR A 131 -8.11 2.03 2.35
CA THR A 131 -8.53 2.08 3.76
C THR A 131 -8.99 3.49 4.10
N THR A 132 -10.08 3.58 4.85
CA THR A 132 -10.58 4.84 5.44
C THR A 132 -10.16 4.99 6.90
N GLY A 133 -9.34 4.05 7.38
CA GLY A 133 -8.89 3.99 8.75
C GLY A 133 -7.93 5.09 9.15
N ASN A 134 -7.72 5.21 10.46
CA ASN A 134 -6.73 6.13 11.02
C ASN A 134 -5.29 5.67 10.69
N LYS A 135 -4.29 6.47 11.10
CA LYS A 135 -2.87 6.16 10.82
C LYS A 135 -2.41 4.76 11.28
N ARG A 136 -2.98 4.24 12.38
CA ARG A 136 -2.65 2.90 12.88
C ARG A 136 -3.16 1.83 11.92
N GLN A 137 -4.40 1.98 11.46
CA GLN A 137 -5.00 1.10 10.45
C GLN A 137 -4.25 1.17 9.11
N ILE A 138 -3.94 2.39 8.63
CA ILE A 138 -3.15 2.59 7.40
C ILE A 138 -1.81 1.85 7.47
N THR A 139 -1.13 1.92 8.63
CA THR A 139 0.15 1.23 8.86
C THR A 139 -0.02 -0.29 8.77
N ASN A 140 -1.10 -0.83 9.35
CA ASN A 140 -1.39 -2.25 9.30
C ASN A 140 -1.78 -2.74 7.90
N CYS A 141 -2.59 -1.98 7.16
CA CYS A 141 -2.92 -2.27 5.76
C CYS A 141 -1.66 -2.27 4.89
N ALA A 142 -0.80 -1.26 5.06
CA ALA A 142 0.45 -1.20 4.33
C ALA A 142 1.40 -2.36 4.70
N PHE A 143 1.39 -2.83 5.95
CA PHE A 143 2.11 -4.04 6.37
C PHE A 143 1.60 -5.30 5.65
N LEU A 144 0.28 -5.51 5.56
CA LEU A 144 -0.30 -6.65 4.86
C LEU A 144 0.11 -6.65 3.39
N LEU A 145 -0.03 -5.50 2.72
CA LEU A 145 0.33 -5.33 1.33
C LEU A 145 1.83 -5.55 1.09
N ALA A 146 2.70 -4.95 1.91
CA ALA A 146 4.14 -5.11 1.79
C ALA A 146 4.57 -6.57 2.01
N SER A 147 3.95 -7.25 2.98
CA SER A 147 4.23 -8.66 3.27
C SER A 147 3.79 -9.56 2.11
N PHE A 148 2.65 -9.29 1.48
CA PHE A 148 2.22 -10.01 0.26
C PHE A 148 3.24 -9.88 -0.87
N LEU A 149 3.78 -8.68 -1.12
CA LEU A 149 4.81 -8.47 -2.16
C LEU A 149 6.10 -9.23 -1.89
N VAL A 150 6.47 -9.39 -0.61
CA VAL A 150 7.66 -10.15 -0.23
C VAL A 150 7.46 -11.66 -0.41
N PHE A 151 6.28 -12.17 -0.05
CA PHE A 151 6.04 -13.61 -0.01
C PHE A 151 5.54 -14.20 -1.34
N LEU A 152 4.70 -13.48 -2.08
CA LEU A 152 3.88 -14.08 -3.13
C LEU A 152 3.94 -13.37 -4.49
N ALA A 153 4.48 -12.14 -4.58
CA ALA A 153 4.68 -11.53 -5.88
C ALA A 153 5.72 -12.34 -6.67
N PRO A 154 5.39 -12.88 -7.86
CA PRO A 154 6.37 -13.53 -8.71
C PRO A 154 7.39 -12.48 -9.18
N PHE A 155 8.63 -12.60 -8.70
CA PHE A 155 9.77 -11.78 -9.12
C PHE A 155 10.29 -12.19 -10.50
#